data_AF-A0A0Q0W1L1-F1
#
_entry.id   AF-A0A0Q0W1L1-F1
#
_cell.length_a   1.000
_cell.length_b   1.000
_cell.length_c   1.000
_cell.angle_alpha   90.00
_cell.angle_beta   90.00
_cell.angle_gamma   90.00
#
_symmetry.space_group_name_H-M   'P 1'
#
loop_
_entity.id
_entity.type
_entity.pdbx_description
1 polymer ?
#
loop_
_entity_poly.entity_id
_entity_poly.type
_entity_poly.pdbx_seq_one_letter_code
_entity_poly.pdbx_strand_id
1 'polypeptide(L)'
;MHLAEINIKRKNKYYQKESAMELEDELFNDGLPKAYYKHNDKGQYVLETEAPWAEKVSVALLISGNRANLEEIRKAVIAGQKSPLCYYMEMRQLEPGMLAKAAGIAVFRAKRHLRPEIFAKLKPSVLNRYTKALRVTLEELKTVPNI
;
A
#
# COMPACT_ATOMS: atom_id res chain seq x y z
N MET A 1 -23.68 -15.87 36.54
CA MET A 1 -23.32 -14.63 35.82
C MET A 1 -21.96 -14.71 35.11
N HIS A 2 -20.89 -15.18 35.75
CA HIS A 2 -19.53 -15.20 35.17
C HIS A 2 -19.36 -16.04 33.88
N LEU A 3 -20.02 -17.20 33.77
CA LEU A 3 -19.91 -18.09 32.60
C LEU A 3 -20.59 -17.52 31.33
N ALA A 4 -21.64 -16.72 31.48
CA ALA A 4 -22.35 -16.11 30.35
C ALA A 4 -21.52 -15.00 29.71
N GLU A 5 -20.84 -14.17 30.51
CA GLU A 5 -19.94 -13.12 30.03
C GLU A 5 -18.69 -13.70 29.34
N ILE A 6 -18.15 -14.81 29.85
CA ILE A 6 -17.03 -15.53 29.22
C ILE A 6 -17.44 -16.06 27.84
N ASN A 7 -18.64 -16.62 27.71
CA ASN A 7 -19.15 -17.13 26.43
C ASN A 7 -19.45 -16.01 25.42
N ILE A 8 -19.97 -14.87 25.86
CA ILE A 8 -20.18 -13.69 25.00
C ILE A 8 -18.84 -13.13 24.50
N LYS A 9 -17.85 -12.97 25.39
CA LYS A 9 -16.50 -12.51 25.01
C LYS A 9 -15.81 -13.48 24.05
N ARG A 10 -15.96 -14.79 24.26
CA ARG A 10 -15.45 -15.82 23.35
C ARG A 10 -16.13 -15.72 21.98
N LYS A 11 -17.47 -15.71 21.91
CA LYS A 11 -18.22 -15.56 20.66
C LYS A 11 -17.80 -14.31 19.90
N ASN A 12 -17.72 -13.16 20.56
CA ASN A 12 -17.32 -11.90 19.92
C ASN A 12 -15.89 -11.97 19.34
N LYS A 13 -14.98 -12.66 20.03
CA LYS A 13 -13.61 -12.91 19.52
C LYS A 13 -13.60 -13.85 18.30
N TYR A 14 -14.47 -14.86 18.26
CA TYR A 14 -14.61 -15.75 17.09
C TYR A 14 -15.20 -15.02 15.89
N TYR A 15 -16.26 -14.22 16.07
CA TYR A 15 -16.83 -13.39 15.00
C TYR A 15 -15.81 -12.40 14.41
N GLN A 16 -15.00 -11.75 15.26
CA GLN A 16 -13.93 -10.86 14.78
C GLN A 16 -12.85 -11.63 14.02
N LYS A 17 -12.54 -12.86 14.42
CA LYS A 17 -11.58 -13.72 13.73
C LYS A 17 -12.11 -14.18 12.36
N GLU A 18 -13.37 -14.60 12.26
CA GLU A 18 -14.01 -15.02 11.01
C GLU A 18 -14.10 -13.87 10.01
N SER A 19 -14.67 -12.72 10.43
CA SER A 19 -14.78 -11.53 9.56
C SER A 19 -13.42 -11.02 9.06
N ALA A 20 -12.37 -11.12 9.88
CA ALA A 20 -11.04 -10.67 9.48
C ALA A 20 -10.32 -11.65 8.53
N MET A 21 -10.64 -12.95 8.59
CA MET A 21 -10.20 -13.92 7.58
C MET A 21 -10.94 -13.74 6.26
N GLU A 22 -12.26 -13.46 6.29
CA GLU A 22 -13.03 -13.12 5.10
C GLU A 22 -12.45 -11.90 4.37
N LEU A 23 -12.06 -10.86 5.11
CA LEU A 23 -11.39 -9.68 4.55
C LEU A 23 -10.08 -10.04 3.81
N GLU A 24 -9.31 -10.98 4.36
CA GLU A 24 -8.09 -11.43 3.70
C GLU A 24 -8.39 -12.17 2.39
N ASP A 25 -9.38 -13.06 2.39
CA ASP A 25 -9.78 -13.81 1.20
C ASP A 25 -10.30 -12.86 0.11
N GLU A 26 -11.10 -11.85 0.46
CA GLU A 26 -11.57 -10.82 -0.46
C GLU A 26 -10.41 -9.98 -1.05
N LEU A 27 -9.48 -9.51 -0.21
CA LEU A 27 -8.38 -8.64 -0.63
C LEU A 27 -7.42 -9.32 -1.61
N PHE A 28 -7.28 -10.64 -1.48
CA PHE A 28 -6.33 -11.46 -2.22
C PHE A 28 -7.03 -12.53 -3.09
N ASN A 29 -8.15 -12.16 -3.70
CA ASN A 29 -8.88 -13.00 -4.65
C ASN A 29 -8.33 -12.92 -6.09
N ASP A 30 -7.06 -12.51 -6.25
CA ASP A 30 -6.40 -12.34 -7.56
C ASP A 30 -5.79 -13.66 -8.10
N GLY A 31 -5.91 -14.75 -7.34
CA GLY A 31 -5.40 -16.06 -7.69
C GLY A 31 -3.87 -16.20 -7.55
N LEU A 32 -3.17 -15.20 -7.00
CA LEU A 32 -1.73 -15.27 -6.79
C LEU A 32 -1.39 -16.13 -5.56
N PRO A 33 -0.39 -17.02 -5.65
CA PRO A 33 0.00 -17.87 -4.54
C PRO A 33 0.61 -17.05 -3.40
N LYS A 34 0.11 -17.25 -2.17
CA LYS A 34 0.69 -16.69 -0.95
C LYS A 34 1.69 -17.68 -0.35
N ALA A 35 2.87 -17.17 0.01
CA ALA A 35 3.87 -17.93 0.73
C ALA A 35 4.19 -17.23 2.05
N TYR A 36 4.12 -17.98 3.14
CA TYR A 36 4.58 -17.53 4.44
C TYR A 36 5.85 -18.30 4.78
N TYR A 37 6.73 -17.73 5.57
CA TYR A 37 7.99 -18.36 5.94
C TYR A 37 8.19 -18.29 7.44
N LYS A 38 8.74 -19.36 8.02
CA LYS A 38 9.19 -19.41 9.41
C LYS A 38 10.62 -19.90 9.51
N HIS A 39 11.26 -19.67 10.65
CA HIS A 39 12.52 -20.34 10.96
C HIS A 39 12.26 -21.77 11.46
N ASN A 40 13.05 -22.73 10.98
CA ASN A 40 13.14 -24.06 11.60
C ASN A 40 14.13 -24.06 12.78
N ASP A 41 14.30 -25.20 13.45
CA ASP A 41 15.21 -25.34 14.61
C ASP A 41 16.69 -25.06 14.29
N LYS A 42 17.05 -25.06 12.99
CA LYS A 42 18.39 -24.72 12.50
C LYS A 42 18.52 -23.24 12.10
N GLY A 43 17.48 -22.43 12.34
CA GLY A 43 17.43 -21.01 11.98
C GLY A 43 17.22 -20.75 10.47
N GLN A 44 16.86 -21.74 9.67
CA GLN A 44 16.66 -21.58 8.22
C GLN A 44 15.22 -21.21 7.90
N TYR A 45 15.01 -20.36 6.89
CA TYR A 45 13.67 -20.07 6.36
C TYR A 45 13.09 -21.31 5.67
N VAL A 46 11.91 -21.73 6.10
CA VAL A 46 11.11 -22.81 5.48
C VAL A 46 9.71 -22.30 5.18
N LEU A 47 9.09 -22.84 4.13
CA LEU A 47 7.71 -22.50 3.77
C LEU A 47 6.76 -22.91 4.92
N GLU A 48 5.91 -21.98 5.32
CA GLU A 48 4.82 -22.20 6.26
C GLU A 48 3.55 -22.51 5.48
N THR A 49 2.99 -23.69 5.72
CA THR A 49 1.77 -24.17 5.07
C THR A 49 0.52 -23.68 5.79
N GLU A 50 0.63 -23.33 7.09
CA GLU A 50 -0.48 -22.87 7.92
C GLU A 50 -0.10 -21.59 8.67
N ALA A 51 -0.05 -20.47 7.96
CA ALA A 51 0.30 -19.20 8.57
C ALA A 51 -0.68 -18.82 9.71
N PRO A 52 -0.18 -18.30 10.85
CA PRO A 52 -1.01 -17.88 11.96
C PRO A 52 -2.10 -16.89 11.53
N TRP A 53 -3.34 -17.11 11.99
CA TRP A 53 -4.47 -16.23 11.66
C TRP A 53 -4.23 -14.75 11.99
N ALA A 54 -3.44 -14.46 13.03
CA ALA A 54 -3.13 -13.09 13.41
C ALA A 54 -2.25 -12.37 12.38
N GLU A 55 -1.30 -13.08 11.75
CA GLU A 55 -0.43 -12.51 10.70
C GLU A 55 -1.23 -12.23 9.43
N LYS A 56 -2.03 -13.21 9.02
CA LYS A 56 -3.03 -13.13 7.95
C LYS A 56 -3.90 -11.87 8.04
N VAL A 57 -4.56 -11.69 9.18
CA VAL A 57 -5.41 -10.51 9.46
C VAL A 57 -4.61 -9.21 9.47
N SER A 58 -3.41 -9.21 10.05
CA SER A 58 -2.58 -7.99 10.12
C SER A 58 -2.17 -7.51 8.72
N VAL A 59 -1.80 -8.43 7.84
CA VAL A 59 -1.46 -8.14 6.44
C VAL A 59 -2.69 -7.62 5.69
N ALA A 60 -3.86 -8.25 5.86
CA ALA A 60 -5.11 -7.81 5.26
C ALA A 60 -5.46 -6.36 5.66
N LEU A 61 -5.42 -6.06 6.96
CA LEU A 61 -5.70 -4.71 7.48
C LEU A 61 -4.72 -3.67 6.94
N LEU A 62 -3.42 -3.98 6.89
CA LEU A 62 -2.39 -3.08 6.35
C LEU A 62 -2.67 -2.76 4.87
N ILE A 63 -2.98 -3.78 4.07
CA ILE A 63 -3.26 -3.61 2.64
C ILE A 63 -4.56 -2.82 2.43
N SER A 64 -5.61 -3.13 3.18
CA SER A 64 -6.87 -2.39 3.12
C SER A 64 -6.67 -0.91 3.45
N GLY A 65 -5.93 -0.61 4.53
CA GLY A 65 -5.58 0.76 4.90
C GLY A 65 -4.77 1.48 3.82
N ASN A 66 -3.79 0.80 3.21
CA ASN A 66 -3.01 1.37 2.11
C ASN A 66 -3.87 1.66 0.87
N ARG A 67 -4.78 0.75 0.50
CA ARG A 67 -5.72 0.95 -0.61
C ARG A 67 -6.64 2.14 -0.36
N ALA A 68 -7.18 2.25 0.85
CA ALA A 68 -8.03 3.38 1.24
C ALA A 68 -7.27 4.72 1.19
N ASN A 69 -6.04 4.78 1.73
CA ASN A 69 -5.21 5.98 1.66
C ASN A 69 -4.89 6.37 0.21
N LEU A 70 -4.51 5.39 -0.62
CA LEU A 70 -4.21 5.62 -2.03
C LEU A 70 -5.43 6.17 -2.79
N GLU A 71 -6.63 5.67 -2.49
CA GLU A 71 -7.88 6.17 -3.07
C GLU A 71 -8.17 7.62 -2.66
N GLU A 72 -7.96 7.99 -1.40
CA GLU A 72 -8.10 9.38 -0.96
C GLU A 72 -7.10 10.31 -1.65
N ILE A 73 -5.86 9.84 -1.86
CA ILE A 73 -4.88 10.57 -2.66
C ILE A 73 -5.34 10.71 -4.11
N ARG A 74 -5.87 9.63 -4.72
CA ARG A 74 -6.40 9.65 -6.09
C ARG A 74 -7.49 10.70 -6.26
N LYS A 75 -8.47 10.72 -5.35
CA LYS A 75 -9.53 11.75 -5.31
C LYS A 75 -8.96 13.16 -5.16
N ALA A 76 -7.97 13.34 -4.28
CA ALA A 76 -7.30 14.63 -4.11
C ALA A 76 -6.52 15.07 -5.35
N VAL A 77 -5.97 14.15 -6.14
CA VAL A 77 -5.34 14.46 -7.44
C VAL A 77 -6.39 14.90 -8.45
N ILE A 78 -7.52 14.18 -8.56
CA ILE A 78 -8.63 14.54 -9.45
C ILE A 78 -9.20 15.91 -9.09
N ALA A 79 -9.28 16.24 -7.80
CA ALA A 79 -9.70 17.54 -7.29
C ALA A 79 -8.63 18.64 -7.43
N GLY A 80 -7.45 18.34 -7.99
CA GLY A 80 -6.36 19.30 -8.17
C GLY A 80 -5.63 19.72 -6.89
N GLN A 81 -5.84 19.01 -5.78
CA GLN A 81 -5.24 19.31 -4.47
C GLN A 81 -3.86 18.66 -4.29
N LYS A 82 -3.61 17.53 -4.97
CA LYS A 82 -2.31 16.84 -4.99
C LYS A 82 -1.84 16.65 -6.43
N SER A 83 -0.52 16.55 -6.63
CA SER A 83 0.01 16.16 -7.94
C SER A 83 -0.18 14.65 -8.19
N PRO A 84 -0.28 14.21 -9.46
CA PRO A 84 -0.21 12.80 -9.83
C PRO A 84 1.04 12.08 -9.29
N LEU A 85 2.15 12.81 -9.10
CA LEU A 85 3.36 12.27 -8.49
C LEU A 85 3.13 11.76 -7.06
N CYS A 86 2.24 12.40 -6.27
CA CYS A 86 1.86 11.90 -4.95
C CYS A 86 1.23 10.51 -5.04
N TYR A 87 0.32 10.30 -5.99
CA TYR A 87 -0.36 9.03 -6.17
C TYR A 87 0.65 7.90 -6.46
N TYR A 88 1.54 8.09 -7.43
CA TYR A 88 2.48 7.05 -7.80
C TYR A 88 3.57 6.82 -6.74
N MET A 89 3.95 7.87 -5.99
CA MET A 89 4.84 7.74 -4.85
C MET A 89 4.22 6.80 -3.80
N GLU A 90 2.95 7.00 -3.47
CA GLU A 90 2.20 6.25 -2.46
C GLU A 90 1.85 4.83 -2.95
N MET A 91 1.50 4.68 -4.24
CA MET A 91 1.33 3.38 -4.89
C MET A 91 2.59 2.51 -4.79
N ARG A 92 3.78 3.14 -4.86
CA ARG A 92 5.07 2.47 -4.70
C ARG A 92 5.55 2.42 -3.23
N GLN A 93 4.73 2.89 -2.28
CA GLN A 93 5.05 2.96 -0.85
C GLN A 93 6.40 3.65 -0.58
N LEU A 94 6.68 4.72 -1.34
CA LEU A 94 7.90 5.51 -1.20
C LEU A 94 7.64 6.75 -0.37
N GLU A 95 8.60 7.11 0.47
CA GLU A 95 8.66 8.46 1.04
C GLU A 95 9.36 9.43 0.07
N PRO A 96 9.17 10.76 0.21
CA PRO A 96 9.77 11.75 -0.67
C PRO A 96 11.30 11.64 -0.78
N GLY A 97 11.98 11.20 0.29
CA GLY A 97 13.43 10.97 0.29
C GLY A 97 13.84 9.75 -0.56
N MET A 98 13.06 8.67 -0.53
CA MET A 98 13.32 7.48 -1.32
C MET A 98 13.05 7.76 -2.80
N LEU A 99 11.95 8.44 -3.12
CA LEU A 99 11.63 8.90 -4.47
C LEU A 99 12.74 9.81 -5.02
N ALA A 100 13.20 10.77 -4.21
CA ALA A 100 14.30 11.67 -4.56
C ALA A 100 15.58 10.90 -4.93
N LYS A 101 15.97 9.93 -4.09
CA LYS A 101 17.13 9.07 -4.33
C LYS A 101 16.97 8.26 -5.61
N ALA A 102 15.83 7.61 -5.80
CA ALA A 102 15.54 6.80 -6.99
C ALA A 102 15.52 7.62 -8.30
N ALA A 103 15.02 8.86 -8.23
CA ALA A 103 14.95 9.76 -9.39
C ALA A 103 16.23 10.60 -9.60
N GLY A 104 17.22 10.54 -8.71
CA GLY A 104 18.41 11.39 -8.75
C GLY A 104 18.06 12.88 -8.67
N ILE A 105 17.13 13.24 -7.79
CA ILE A 105 16.64 14.61 -7.58
C ILE A 105 16.87 14.99 -6.11
N ALA A 106 17.29 16.23 -5.82
CA ALA A 106 17.44 16.68 -4.44
C ALA A 106 16.11 16.59 -3.66
N VAL A 107 16.15 16.13 -2.41
CA VAL A 107 14.94 15.85 -1.60
C VAL A 107 13.99 17.04 -1.53
N PHE A 108 14.50 18.26 -1.32
CA PHE A 108 13.65 19.47 -1.26
C PHE A 108 12.94 19.76 -2.60
N ARG A 109 13.57 19.41 -3.73
CA ARG A 109 12.95 19.53 -5.05
C ARG A 109 11.88 18.46 -5.25
N ALA A 110 12.15 17.22 -4.84
CA ALA A 110 11.15 16.15 -4.91
C ALA A 110 9.90 16.52 -4.10
N LYS A 111 10.07 16.97 -2.83
CA LYS A 111 8.98 17.49 -1.99
C LYS A 111 8.24 18.64 -2.67
N ARG A 112 8.95 19.58 -3.30
CA ARG A 112 8.34 20.68 -4.05
C ARG A 112 7.55 20.21 -5.28
N HIS A 113 8.02 19.18 -5.99
CA HIS A 113 7.37 18.61 -7.17
C HIS A 113 6.10 17.81 -6.82
N LEU A 114 5.84 17.50 -5.55
CA LEU A 114 4.58 16.89 -5.10
C LEU A 114 3.39 17.86 -5.16
N ARG A 115 3.65 19.16 -5.29
CA ARG A 115 2.61 20.19 -5.44
C ARG A 115 2.08 20.23 -6.87
N PRO A 116 0.75 20.24 -7.09
CA PRO A 116 0.14 20.13 -8.41
C PRO A 116 0.58 21.24 -9.37
N GLU A 117 0.64 22.48 -8.91
CA GLU A 117 1.02 23.66 -9.70
C GLU A 117 2.48 23.67 -10.14
N ILE A 118 3.34 22.97 -9.39
CA ILE A 118 4.76 22.81 -9.72
C ILE A 118 4.94 21.62 -10.66
N PHE A 119 4.27 20.50 -10.37
CA PHE A 119 4.32 19.29 -11.18
C PHE A 119 3.92 19.57 -12.63
N ALA A 120 2.84 20.32 -12.83
CA ALA A 120 2.33 20.71 -14.14
C ALA A 120 3.35 21.47 -15.02
N LYS A 121 4.35 22.10 -14.41
CA LYS A 121 5.39 22.91 -15.08
C LYS A 121 6.72 22.16 -15.27
N LEU A 122 6.79 20.88 -14.88
CA LEU A 122 8.03 20.12 -14.97
C LEU A 122 8.42 19.87 -16.44
N LYS A 123 9.70 20.09 -16.72
CA LYS A 123 10.29 19.78 -18.03
C LYS A 123 10.25 18.27 -18.29
N PRO A 124 10.14 17.84 -19.56
CA PRO A 124 10.15 16.42 -19.93
C PRO A 124 11.35 15.64 -19.34
N SER A 125 12.53 16.26 -19.27
CA SER A 125 13.72 15.65 -18.69
C SER A 125 13.60 15.31 -17.20
N VAL A 126 12.81 16.08 -16.43
CA VAL A 126 12.53 15.81 -15.02
C VAL A 126 11.45 14.74 -14.89
N LEU A 127 10.38 14.83 -15.69
CA LEU A 127 9.32 13.81 -15.71
C LEU A 127 9.89 12.42 -16.03
N ASN A 128 10.81 12.33 -16.99
CA ASN A 128 11.46 11.07 -17.36
C ASN A 128 12.30 10.44 -16.23
N ARG A 129 12.75 11.24 -15.26
CA ARG A 129 13.43 10.69 -14.08
C ARG A 129 12.43 9.99 -13.15
N TYR A 130 11.25 10.57 -12.99
CA TYR A 130 10.19 9.99 -12.16
C TYR A 130 9.56 8.75 -12.82
N THR A 131 9.31 8.77 -14.13
CA THR A 131 8.79 7.58 -14.84
C THR A 131 9.71 6.37 -14.67
N LYS A 132 11.03 6.57 -14.77
CA LYS A 132 12.02 5.52 -14.52
C LYS A 132 12.03 5.05 -13.07
N ALA A 133 12.01 5.97 -12.11
CA ALA A 133 12.01 5.64 -10.68
C ALA A 133 10.74 4.86 -10.26
N LEU A 134 9.59 5.24 -10.81
CA LEU A 134 8.28 4.70 -10.46
C LEU A 134 7.84 3.55 -11.37
N ARG A 135 8.58 3.27 -12.44
CA ARG A 135 8.28 2.24 -13.46
C ARG A 135 6.86 2.40 -14.01
N VAL A 136 6.56 3.60 -14.49
CA VAL A 136 5.30 3.98 -15.14
C VAL A 136 5.61 4.77 -16.41
N THR A 137 4.67 4.79 -17.35
CA THR A 137 4.80 5.60 -18.56
C THR A 137 4.63 7.10 -18.23
N LEU A 138 5.01 7.96 -19.18
CA LEU A 138 4.77 9.40 -19.05
C LEU A 138 3.27 9.72 -19.07
N GLU A 139 2.49 8.95 -19.81
CA GLU A 139 1.03 9.11 -19.91
C GLU A 139 0.37 8.78 -18.58
N GLU A 140 0.74 7.63 -17.99
CA GLU A 140 0.33 7.23 -16.64
C GLU A 140 0.71 8.30 -15.61
N LEU A 141 1.98 8.70 -15.57
CA LEU A 141 2.49 9.66 -14.57
C LEU A 141 1.77 11.02 -14.60
N LYS A 142 1.16 11.41 -15.73
CA LYS A 142 0.47 12.69 -15.86
C LYS A 142 -0.98 12.66 -15.35
N THR A 143 -1.50 11.48 -15.04
CA THR A 143 -2.87 11.30 -14.55
C THR A 143 -2.90 10.27 -13.42
N VAL A 144 -4.08 9.80 -13.05
CA VAL A 144 -4.28 8.65 -12.18
C VAL A 144 -5.27 7.70 -12.85
N PRO A 145 -5.30 6.40 -12.47
CA PRO A 145 -6.28 5.46 -13.01
C PRO A 145 -7.72 5.93 -12.77
N ASN A 146 -8.58 5.71 -13.76
CA ASN A 146 -10.03 5.67 -13.54
C ASN A 146 -10.36 4.29 -12.97
N ILE A 147 -10.88 4.29 -11.74
CA ILE A 147 -11.31 3.10 -11.00
C ILE A 147 -12.83 3.15 -10.94
#